data_AF-A0A962M4Y2-F1
#
_entry.id   AF-A0A962M4Y2-F1
#
_cell.length_a   1.000
_cell.length_b   1.000
_cell.length_c   1.000
_cell.angle_alpha   90.00
_cell.angle_beta   90.00
_cell.angle_gamma   90.00
#
_symmetry.space_group_name_H-M   'P 1'
#
loop_
_entity.id
_entity.type
_entity.pdbx_description
1 polymer ?
#
loop_
_entity_poly.entity_id
_entity_poly.type
_entity_poly.pdbx_seq_one_letter_code
_entity_poly.pdbx_strand_id
1 'polypeptide(L)'
;REMEEQAIQRAAVELAHKPGLKPMDARIRTRLETPSRQRQSAETAPGGKRKRQAGAPNLYHLRPFRNTPEIRARAGQSYRIMRLAFTGAAIALVAGLAMGIRLLSLPPPATVTGATAVTIPPQEGPLLLAGDHLLLHDRAGVSGADIVLGDLGLSSLQAPLAFDAAGRLLAPGQLAGKTGTPQLLRCTLAQRHCEPVSPVLADTAVSALAVHPIDGSLFIADARAGELLRLGAEGEVLARVAAEIPPAPVLRLDSGLLMMNSALGPAISVFRYEDEAFGQQLDEILLLPPGSDESTRVRDFIWSGEHWWVLLEQGTSGGVGLYRFDSQWQLLDQPRLTGGSRPTGLVNWGTRILVQDPSQLAVQRFNSAGEAEAVLISGALAGLAESQAHRSSLVLLGWRIGLALCLLAAIAGLCLGALHRVRSLVYKSCRERGAEPIDKLADSIEWIDAAPERAASLGRTGIAYTVLAMGLVLGAIGLGVSSLQLSALLVTLAGPAAALLLLQRSEPEHIGILGAQLLLVDHEGMYQLGGGSRIHYRGPFLMIDDVAVFTGTRLLPAFSPAAIATRVAPVAAEGIRVDRKIVTVKLLQSRHPLALGVVAIAIAIASAAALLSLQGIF
;
A
#
# COMPACT_ATOMS: atom_id res chain seq x y z
N ARG A 1 -3.04 -43.04 -14.62
CA ARG A 1 -3.32 -43.73 -13.33
C ARG A 1 -4.08 -45.02 -13.56
N GLU A 2 -5.23 -45.03 -14.24
CA GLU A 2 -5.95 -46.28 -14.57
C GLU A 2 -5.14 -47.29 -15.42
N MET A 3 -4.32 -46.82 -16.38
CA MET A 3 -3.43 -47.71 -17.15
C MET A 3 -2.28 -48.31 -16.32
N GLU A 4 -1.90 -47.67 -15.22
CA GLU A 4 -0.83 -48.12 -14.33
C GLU A 4 -1.34 -49.20 -13.38
N GLU A 5 -2.57 -49.03 -12.88
CA GLU A 5 -3.26 -50.05 -12.08
C GLU A 5 -3.60 -51.30 -12.90
N GLN A 6 -3.96 -51.15 -14.18
CA GLN A 6 -4.16 -52.30 -15.08
C GLN A 6 -2.86 -53.06 -15.38
N ALA A 7 -1.71 -52.37 -15.46
CA ALA A 7 -0.41 -53.02 -15.65
C ALA A 7 0.02 -53.80 -14.41
N ILE A 8 -0.23 -53.25 -13.21
CA ILE A 8 0.08 -53.91 -11.94
C ILE A 8 -0.82 -55.13 -11.71
N GLN A 9 -2.11 -55.04 -12.06
CA GLN A 9 -3.03 -56.18 -11.97
C GLN A 9 -2.66 -57.30 -12.94
N ARG A 10 -2.22 -56.98 -14.18
CA ARG A 10 -1.74 -58.00 -15.13
C ARG A 10 -0.47 -58.68 -14.65
N ALA A 11 0.48 -57.93 -14.09
CA ALA A 11 1.71 -58.50 -13.53
C ALA A 11 1.43 -59.41 -12.32
N ALA A 12 0.46 -59.05 -11.48
CA ALA A 12 0.05 -59.87 -10.33
C ALA A 12 -0.61 -61.20 -10.75
N VAL A 13 -1.41 -61.19 -11.83
CA VAL A 13 -2.06 -62.40 -12.35
C VAL A 13 -1.04 -63.34 -13.03
N GLU A 14 -0.04 -62.79 -13.74
CA GLU A 14 1.07 -63.57 -14.32
C GLU A 14 1.98 -64.22 -13.26
N LEU A 15 2.15 -63.57 -12.10
CA LEU A 15 2.93 -64.12 -10.97
C LEU A 15 2.18 -65.25 -10.24
N ALA A 16 0.85 -65.24 -10.24
CA ALA A 16 0.03 -66.26 -9.57
C ALA A 16 0.00 -67.61 -10.31
N HIS A 17 0.33 -67.64 -11.62
CA HIS A 17 0.25 -68.84 -12.46
C HIS A 17 1.57 -69.58 -12.66
N LYS A 18 2.65 -69.23 -11.93
CA LYS A 18 3.92 -69.98 -11.97
C LYS A 18 3.99 -70.99 -10.80
N PRO A 19 3.89 -72.31 -11.05
CA PRO A 19 4.08 -73.29 -10.00
C PRO A 19 5.57 -73.55 -9.78
N GLY A 20 6.01 -73.43 -8.53
CA GLY A 20 7.24 -74.04 -8.04
C GLY A 20 8.47 -73.12 -8.01
N LEU A 21 8.64 -72.40 -6.90
CA LEU A 21 9.96 -71.94 -6.46
C LEU A 21 10.16 -72.33 -4.99
N LYS A 22 11.04 -73.32 -4.79
CA LYS A 22 11.54 -73.77 -3.49
C LYS A 22 12.20 -72.60 -2.75
N PRO A 23 11.94 -72.39 -1.45
CA PRO A 23 12.77 -71.50 -0.64
C PRO A 23 14.15 -72.17 -0.42
N MET A 24 15.20 -71.60 -0.99
CA MET A 24 16.58 -71.89 -0.60
C MET A 24 17.01 -70.90 0.48
N ASP A 25 17.35 -71.43 1.65
CA ASP A 25 18.08 -70.70 2.68
C ASP A 25 19.51 -70.39 2.19
N ALA A 26 19.70 -69.17 1.68
CA ALA A 26 21.02 -68.67 1.32
C ALA A 26 21.77 -68.20 2.58
N ARG A 27 22.48 -69.14 3.19
CA ARG A 27 23.46 -68.91 4.25
C ARG A 27 24.67 -68.14 3.69
N ILE A 28 24.64 -66.81 3.75
CA ILE A 28 25.76 -65.97 3.34
C ILE A 28 26.86 -66.03 4.42
N ARG A 29 27.99 -66.65 4.07
CA ARG A 29 29.23 -66.62 4.85
C ARG A 29 29.92 -65.27 4.67
N THR A 30 29.81 -64.37 5.63
CA THR A 30 30.71 -63.23 5.75
C THR A 30 31.94 -63.64 6.56
N ARG A 31 33.07 -63.87 5.87
CA ARG A 31 34.40 -63.79 6.48
C ARG A 31 34.65 -62.31 6.81
N LEU A 32 34.32 -61.91 8.02
CA LEU A 32 34.96 -60.78 8.69
C LEU A 32 35.71 -61.38 9.87
N GLU A 33 36.97 -61.70 9.64
CA GLU A 33 37.93 -62.02 10.69
C GLU A 33 38.11 -60.77 11.55
N THR A 34 37.37 -60.70 12.65
CA THR A 34 37.73 -59.89 13.81
C THR A 34 38.92 -60.56 14.49
N PRO A 35 40.10 -59.93 14.62
CA PRO A 35 41.13 -60.49 15.46
C PRO A 35 40.66 -60.39 16.91
N SER A 36 40.25 -61.54 17.43
CA SER A 36 39.96 -61.73 18.84
C SER A 36 41.21 -61.38 19.65
N ARG A 37 40.97 -60.72 20.78
CA ARG A 37 41.93 -60.34 21.80
C ARG A 37 42.59 -61.60 22.38
N GLN A 38 43.62 -62.12 21.71
CA GLN A 38 44.46 -63.18 22.22
C GLN A 38 45.52 -62.56 23.12
N ARG A 39 45.32 -62.82 24.41
CA ARG A 39 46.21 -62.54 25.52
C ARG A 39 47.46 -63.43 25.34
N GLN A 40 48.48 -62.92 24.68
CA GLN A 40 49.83 -63.49 24.71
C GLN A 40 50.77 -62.46 25.32
N SER A 41 51.28 -62.82 26.49
CA SER A 41 52.37 -62.17 27.18
C SER A 41 53.63 -62.27 26.31
N ALA A 42 54.16 -61.13 25.87
CA ALA A 42 55.55 -60.98 25.44
C ALA A 42 55.96 -59.50 25.57
N GLU A 43 56.88 -59.28 26.51
CA GLU A 43 58.01 -58.33 26.46
C GLU A 43 57.79 -56.87 26.02
N THR A 44 57.74 -56.02 27.04
CA THR A 44 58.48 -54.74 27.18
C THR A 44 58.90 -54.00 25.90
N ALA A 45 58.08 -53.03 25.50
CA ALA A 45 58.51 -51.78 24.85
C ALA A 45 57.68 -50.61 25.43
N PRO A 46 58.26 -49.42 25.72
CA PRO A 46 57.56 -48.39 26.46
C PRO A 46 56.59 -47.63 25.55
N GLY A 47 55.34 -48.05 25.52
CA GLY A 47 54.24 -47.31 24.90
C GLY A 47 53.89 -46.07 25.73
N GLY A 48 54.47 -44.93 25.38
CA GLY A 48 54.06 -43.63 25.91
C GLY A 48 52.59 -43.37 25.61
N LYS A 49 51.81 -43.02 26.65
CA LYS A 49 50.45 -42.48 26.50
C LYS A 49 50.51 -41.28 25.54
N ARG A 50 49.95 -41.42 24.34
CA ARG A 50 49.79 -40.33 23.35
C ARG A 50 49.13 -39.13 24.02
N LYS A 51 49.91 -38.10 24.39
CA LYS A 51 49.36 -36.79 24.79
C LYS A 51 48.72 -36.19 23.53
N ARG A 52 47.40 -35.98 23.54
CA ARG A 52 46.73 -35.18 22.50
C ARG A 52 47.38 -33.79 22.48
N GLN A 53 47.90 -33.38 21.32
CA GLN A 53 48.38 -32.01 21.12
C GLN A 53 47.22 -31.04 21.37
N ALA A 54 47.48 -29.94 22.08
CA ALA A 54 46.50 -28.87 22.23
C ALA A 54 46.11 -28.34 20.83
N GLY A 55 44.82 -28.03 20.62
CA GLY A 55 44.33 -27.58 19.31
C GLY A 55 44.16 -28.66 18.24
N ALA A 56 44.43 -29.94 18.51
CA ALA A 56 44.16 -31.01 17.53
C ALA A 56 42.67 -31.42 17.53
N PRO A 57 41.97 -31.43 16.36
CA PRO A 57 40.61 -31.92 16.26
C PRO A 57 40.54 -33.45 16.44
N ASN A 58 39.34 -33.97 16.69
CA ASN A 58 39.11 -35.41 16.63
C ASN A 58 39.17 -35.90 15.17
N LEU A 59 40.29 -36.51 14.77
CA LEU A 59 40.52 -36.96 13.40
C LEU A 59 39.43 -37.90 12.86
N TYR A 60 38.83 -38.72 13.73
CA TYR A 60 37.75 -39.65 13.34
C TYR A 60 36.40 -38.97 13.08
N HIS A 61 36.25 -37.70 13.47
CA HIS A 61 35.06 -36.89 13.19
C HIS A 61 35.20 -36.10 11.88
N LEU A 62 36.41 -36.02 11.33
CA LEU A 62 36.68 -35.20 10.15
C LEU A 62 36.16 -35.86 8.87
N ARG A 63 35.64 -35.03 7.96
CA ARG A 63 35.11 -35.48 6.68
C ARG A 63 36.02 -34.97 5.54
N PRO A 64 36.51 -35.85 4.65
CA PRO A 64 37.31 -35.39 3.52
C PRO A 64 36.45 -34.58 2.57
N PHE A 65 36.96 -33.45 2.09
CA PHE A 65 36.35 -32.73 0.98
C PHE A 65 36.35 -33.61 -0.28
N ARG A 66 35.18 -33.93 -0.84
CA ARG A 66 35.05 -34.80 -2.03
C ARG A 66 34.51 -34.02 -3.20
N ASN A 67 35.18 -34.09 -4.36
CA ASN A 67 34.68 -33.48 -5.59
C ASN A 67 33.52 -34.32 -6.19
N THR A 68 32.30 -34.07 -5.72
CA THR A 68 31.06 -34.76 -6.16
C THR A 68 30.55 -34.22 -7.50
N PRO A 69 29.67 -34.94 -8.22
CA PRO A 69 29.01 -34.39 -9.42
C PRO A 69 28.23 -33.10 -9.16
N GLU A 70 27.65 -32.94 -7.96
CA GLU A 70 26.97 -31.71 -7.55
C GLU A 70 27.91 -30.52 -7.53
N ILE A 71 29.12 -30.70 -6.97
CA ILE A 71 30.17 -29.68 -6.94
C ILE A 71 30.55 -29.23 -8.34
N ARG A 72 30.76 -30.19 -9.26
CA ARG A 72 31.08 -29.91 -10.67
C ARG A 72 29.96 -29.15 -11.40
N ALA A 73 28.70 -29.36 -11.01
CA ALA A 73 27.54 -28.71 -11.62
C ALA A 73 27.22 -27.30 -11.07
N ARG A 74 27.88 -26.86 -9.98
CA ARG A 74 27.53 -25.61 -9.26
C ARG A 74 27.58 -24.35 -10.11
N ALA A 75 28.54 -24.24 -11.02
CA ALA A 75 28.64 -23.08 -11.91
C ALA A 75 27.39 -22.99 -12.81
N GLY A 76 26.96 -24.12 -13.39
CA GLY A 76 25.77 -24.19 -14.23
C GLY A 76 24.47 -23.98 -13.44
N GLN A 77 24.34 -24.57 -12.25
CA GLN A 77 23.19 -24.35 -11.37
C GLN A 77 23.08 -22.87 -10.94
N SER A 78 24.19 -22.25 -10.54
CA SER A 78 24.21 -20.84 -10.14
C SER A 78 23.83 -19.93 -11.31
N TYR A 79 24.26 -20.24 -12.53
CA TYR A 79 23.85 -19.49 -13.71
C TYR A 79 22.35 -19.60 -14.02
N ARG A 80 21.75 -20.78 -13.83
CA ARG A 80 20.29 -20.97 -13.97
C ARG A 80 19.50 -20.17 -12.94
N ILE A 81 19.90 -20.23 -11.66
CA ILE A 81 19.25 -19.47 -10.58
C ILE A 81 19.41 -17.96 -10.81
N MET A 82 20.59 -17.50 -11.26
CA MET A 82 20.82 -16.11 -11.64
C MET A 82 19.80 -15.63 -12.68
N ARG A 83 19.58 -16.41 -13.75
CA ARG A 83 18.60 -16.05 -14.79
C ARG A 83 17.19 -15.94 -14.21
N LEU A 84 16.76 -16.94 -13.44
CA LEU A 84 15.44 -16.94 -12.81
C LEU A 84 15.23 -15.75 -11.86
N ALA A 85 16.26 -15.40 -11.08
CA ALA A 85 16.20 -14.28 -10.15
C ALA A 85 16.07 -12.93 -10.86
N PHE A 86 16.87 -12.70 -11.92
CA PHE A 86 16.76 -11.47 -12.71
C PHE A 86 15.45 -11.39 -13.49
N THR A 87 14.94 -12.51 -14.03
CA THR A 87 13.62 -12.51 -14.67
C THR A 87 12.50 -12.22 -13.68
N GLY A 88 12.56 -12.80 -12.47
CA GLY A 88 11.60 -12.51 -11.40
C GLY A 88 11.64 -11.04 -10.97
N ALA A 89 12.84 -10.46 -10.83
CA ALA A 89 13.01 -9.05 -10.51
C ALA A 89 12.43 -8.13 -11.59
N ALA A 90 12.66 -8.45 -12.86
CA ALA A 90 12.11 -7.69 -13.98
C ALA A 90 10.57 -7.73 -13.98
N ILE A 91 9.97 -8.91 -13.77
CA ILE A 91 8.51 -9.06 -13.68
C ILE A 91 7.95 -8.23 -12.51
N ALA A 92 8.57 -8.30 -11.34
CA ALA A 92 8.14 -7.54 -10.17
C ALA A 92 8.21 -6.02 -10.41
N LEU A 93 9.24 -5.55 -11.10
CA LEU A 93 9.40 -4.14 -11.43
C LEU A 93 8.36 -3.67 -12.46
N VAL A 94 8.09 -4.47 -13.50
CA VAL A 94 7.03 -4.18 -14.48
C VAL A 94 5.65 -4.16 -13.81
N ALA A 95 5.36 -5.12 -12.94
CA ALA A 95 4.11 -5.16 -12.19
C ALA A 95 3.95 -3.94 -11.26
N GLY A 96 5.02 -3.57 -10.53
CA GLY A 96 5.03 -2.37 -9.70
C GLY A 96 4.82 -1.08 -10.50
N LEU A 97 5.45 -0.96 -11.67
CA LEU A 97 5.27 0.19 -12.56
C LEU A 97 3.84 0.27 -13.10
N ALA A 98 3.27 -0.86 -13.55
CA ALA A 98 1.89 -0.94 -14.02
C ALA A 98 0.88 -0.58 -12.90
N MET A 99 1.10 -1.07 -11.67
CA MET A 99 0.29 -0.69 -10.51
C MET A 99 0.41 0.80 -10.18
N GLY A 100 1.62 1.36 -10.24
CA GLY A 100 1.84 2.79 -9.98
C GLY A 100 1.16 3.68 -11.01
N ILE A 101 1.26 3.33 -12.29
CA ILE A 101 0.54 4.00 -13.38
C ILE A 101 -0.97 3.90 -13.16
N ARG A 102 -1.47 2.71 -12.80
CA ARG A 102 -2.90 2.51 -12.56
C ARG A 102 -3.39 3.41 -11.42
N LEU A 103 -2.65 3.48 -10.32
CA LEU A 103 -2.95 4.35 -9.18
C LEU A 103 -3.02 5.84 -9.58
N LEU A 104 -2.07 6.30 -10.40
CA LEU A 104 -2.05 7.69 -10.91
C LEU A 104 -3.18 7.98 -11.91
N SER A 105 -3.68 6.95 -12.61
CA SER A 105 -4.77 7.07 -13.59
C SER A 105 -6.18 6.96 -13.00
N LEU A 106 -6.30 6.52 -11.74
CA LEU A 106 -7.61 6.42 -11.09
C LEU A 106 -8.08 7.82 -10.71
N PRO A 107 -9.30 8.24 -11.11
CA PRO A 107 -9.85 9.49 -10.63
C PRO A 107 -9.94 9.44 -9.10
N PRO A 108 -9.68 10.56 -8.40
CA PRO A 108 -9.88 10.61 -6.97
C PRO A 108 -11.32 10.19 -6.67
N PRO A 109 -11.56 9.33 -5.66
CA PRO A 109 -12.92 8.97 -5.28
C PRO A 109 -13.67 10.27 -4.98
N ALA A 110 -14.86 10.45 -5.58
CA ALA A 110 -15.69 11.61 -5.32
C ALA A 110 -16.10 11.57 -3.84
N THR A 111 -15.38 12.32 -3.01
CA THR A 111 -15.69 12.45 -1.59
C THR A 111 -16.80 13.46 -1.43
N VAL A 112 -17.89 13.05 -0.78
CA VAL A 112 -18.96 13.97 -0.37
C VAL A 112 -18.38 14.96 0.63
N THR A 113 -18.26 16.23 0.23
CA THR A 113 -17.78 17.33 1.08
C THR A 113 -18.91 18.20 1.64
N GLY A 114 -20.10 18.06 1.09
CA GLY A 114 -21.27 18.88 1.41
C GLY A 114 -22.49 18.45 0.62
N ALA A 115 -23.64 19.07 0.89
CA ALA A 115 -24.86 18.83 0.13
C ALA A 115 -24.79 19.53 -1.24
N THR A 116 -25.03 18.77 -2.31
CA THR A 116 -25.05 19.29 -3.68
C THR A 116 -26.35 20.02 -4.02
N ALA A 117 -27.42 19.73 -3.30
CA ALA A 117 -28.69 20.46 -3.38
C ALA A 117 -29.42 20.42 -2.03
N VAL A 118 -30.14 21.49 -1.72
CA VAL A 118 -31.02 21.58 -0.54
C VAL A 118 -32.39 22.04 -0.98
N THR A 119 -33.45 21.44 -0.43
CA THR A 119 -34.82 21.91 -0.63
C THR A 119 -35.65 21.62 0.62
N ILE A 120 -36.78 22.31 0.78
CA ILE A 120 -37.62 22.17 1.97
C ILE A 120 -39.03 21.75 1.53
N PRO A 121 -39.52 20.57 1.99
CA PRO A 121 -40.88 20.12 1.72
C PRO A 121 -41.89 21.00 2.46
N PRO A 122 -43.12 21.19 1.95
CA PRO A 122 -44.13 22.07 2.55
C PRO A 122 -44.52 21.73 4.01
N GLN A 123 -44.29 20.50 4.48
CA GLN A 123 -44.70 20.04 5.81
C GLN A 123 -43.58 19.42 6.64
N GLU A 124 -42.37 19.25 6.09
CA GLU A 124 -41.28 18.51 6.74
C GLU A 124 -40.05 19.42 6.94
N GLY A 125 -38.92 18.82 7.33
CA GLY A 125 -37.64 19.52 7.43
C GLY A 125 -36.81 19.45 6.15
N PRO A 126 -35.59 20.02 6.17
CA PRO A 126 -34.77 20.12 4.98
C PRO A 126 -34.40 18.74 4.41
N LEU A 127 -34.46 18.64 3.09
CA LEU A 127 -33.97 17.52 2.31
C LEU A 127 -32.66 17.92 1.63
N LEU A 128 -31.60 17.15 1.89
CA LEU A 128 -30.28 17.35 1.31
C LEU A 128 -30.00 16.24 0.29
N LEU A 129 -29.53 16.60 -0.89
CA LEU A 129 -28.91 15.66 -1.84
C LEU A 129 -27.40 15.67 -1.62
N ALA A 130 -26.79 14.50 -1.44
CA ALA A 130 -25.36 14.37 -1.25
C ALA A 130 -24.85 13.08 -1.91
N GLY A 131 -24.20 13.21 -3.07
CA GLY A 131 -23.87 12.05 -3.90
C GLY A 131 -25.14 11.30 -4.31
N ASP A 132 -25.20 10.00 -4.01
CA ASP A 132 -26.34 9.13 -4.32
C ASP A 132 -27.34 8.99 -3.16
N HIS A 133 -27.33 9.92 -2.21
CA HIS A 133 -28.16 9.88 -1.02
C HIS A 133 -29.07 11.11 -0.92
N LEU A 134 -30.33 10.87 -0.57
CA LEU A 134 -31.28 11.87 -0.11
C LEU A 134 -31.41 11.77 1.40
N LEU A 135 -30.99 12.83 2.08
CA LEU A 135 -30.98 12.92 3.54
C LEU A 135 -32.14 13.80 3.98
N LEU A 136 -33.15 13.18 4.59
CA LEU A 136 -34.33 13.86 5.12
C LEU A 136 -34.09 14.25 6.57
N HIS A 137 -34.51 15.45 6.93
CA HIS A 137 -34.43 15.98 8.28
C HIS A 137 -35.81 16.37 8.78
N ASP A 138 -35.96 16.40 10.10
CA ASP A 138 -37.16 16.97 10.73
C ASP A 138 -37.11 18.51 10.72
N ARG A 139 -38.19 19.14 11.20
CA ARG A 139 -38.30 20.61 11.27
C ARG A 139 -37.31 21.28 12.23
N ALA A 140 -36.64 20.51 13.09
CA ALA A 140 -35.56 21.01 13.95
C ALA A 140 -34.17 20.86 13.29
N GLY A 141 -34.10 20.18 12.13
CA GLY A 141 -32.85 19.89 11.43
C GLY A 141 -32.17 18.60 11.89
N VAL A 142 -32.85 17.75 12.67
CA VAL A 142 -32.33 16.46 13.10
C VAL A 142 -32.47 15.47 11.95
N SER A 143 -31.42 14.68 11.69
CA SER A 143 -31.42 13.65 10.65
C SER A 143 -32.52 12.61 10.92
N GLY A 144 -33.40 12.40 9.93
CA GLY A 144 -34.52 11.47 10.02
C GLY A 144 -34.28 10.20 9.20
N ALA A 145 -34.34 10.30 7.87
CA ALA A 145 -34.21 9.17 6.96
C ALA A 145 -33.10 9.41 5.92
N ASP A 146 -32.45 8.32 5.51
CA ASP A 146 -31.50 8.27 4.40
C ASP A 146 -32.09 7.36 3.33
N ILE A 147 -32.30 7.92 2.12
CA ILE A 147 -32.81 7.20 0.96
C ILE A 147 -31.72 7.21 -0.11
N VAL A 148 -31.23 6.03 -0.47
CA VAL A 148 -30.29 5.86 -1.58
C VAL A 148 -31.06 6.00 -2.90
N LEU A 149 -30.49 6.71 -3.88
CA LEU A 149 -31.13 6.91 -5.20
C LEU A 149 -31.51 5.60 -5.89
N GLY A 150 -30.71 4.54 -5.70
CA GLY A 150 -31.03 3.20 -6.21
C GLY A 150 -32.34 2.63 -5.69
N ASP A 151 -32.71 2.93 -4.44
CA ASP A 151 -33.99 2.49 -3.84
C ASP A 151 -35.19 3.20 -4.50
N LEU A 152 -34.97 4.38 -5.09
CA LEU A 152 -35.96 5.13 -5.87
C LEU A 152 -36.02 4.68 -7.34
N GLY A 153 -35.20 3.70 -7.74
CA GLY A 153 -35.04 3.29 -9.13
C GLY A 153 -34.26 4.31 -9.97
N LEU A 154 -33.38 5.10 -9.36
CA LEU A 154 -32.59 6.14 -10.02
C LEU A 154 -31.11 5.76 -10.13
N SER A 155 -30.47 6.19 -11.22
CA SER A 155 -29.01 6.16 -11.38
C SER A 155 -28.35 7.51 -11.06
N SER A 156 -29.11 8.61 -11.17
CA SER A 156 -28.63 9.95 -10.81
C SER A 156 -29.80 10.89 -10.56
N LEU A 157 -29.55 11.91 -9.73
CA LEU A 157 -30.44 13.02 -9.45
C LEU A 157 -29.60 14.30 -9.35
N GLN A 158 -30.12 15.43 -9.81
CA GLN A 158 -29.36 16.69 -9.90
C GLN A 158 -30.21 17.87 -9.39
N ALA A 159 -29.55 18.97 -9.03
CA ALA A 159 -30.22 20.25 -8.82
C ALA A 159 -30.78 20.78 -10.16
N PRO A 160 -31.84 21.60 -10.15
CA PRO A 160 -32.58 22.08 -8.99
C PRO A 160 -33.54 21.02 -8.40
N LEU A 161 -33.79 21.10 -7.08
CA LEU A 161 -34.79 20.29 -6.39
C LEU A 161 -35.99 21.16 -5.97
N ALA A 162 -37.20 20.75 -6.32
CA ALA A 162 -38.43 21.42 -5.91
C ALA A 162 -39.48 20.41 -5.43
N PHE A 163 -40.55 20.89 -4.80
CA PHE A 163 -41.71 20.07 -4.47
C PHE A 163 -42.93 20.59 -5.22
N ASP A 164 -43.74 19.67 -5.73
CA ASP A 164 -45.06 20.02 -6.25
C ASP A 164 -46.06 20.30 -5.11
N ALA A 165 -47.26 20.76 -5.47
CA ALA A 165 -48.32 21.06 -4.50
C ALA A 165 -48.78 19.82 -3.70
N ALA A 166 -48.53 18.61 -4.21
CA ALA A 166 -48.83 17.34 -3.54
C ALA A 166 -47.68 16.85 -2.65
N GLY A 167 -46.57 17.58 -2.54
CA GLY A 167 -45.39 17.20 -1.76
C GLY A 167 -44.51 16.13 -2.42
N ARG A 168 -44.64 15.92 -3.74
CA ARG A 168 -43.75 15.03 -4.51
C ARG A 168 -42.50 15.81 -4.94
N LEU A 169 -41.35 15.16 -4.86
CA LEU A 169 -40.06 15.76 -5.23
C LEU A 169 -39.96 15.84 -6.76
N LEU A 170 -39.66 17.02 -7.27
CA LEU A 170 -39.37 17.30 -8.68
C LEU A 170 -37.89 17.59 -8.84
N ALA A 171 -37.22 16.87 -9.74
CA ALA A 171 -35.79 17.07 -10.00
C ALA A 171 -35.38 16.47 -11.35
N PRO A 172 -34.39 17.06 -12.04
CA PRO A 172 -33.73 16.40 -13.16
C PRO A 172 -32.98 15.16 -12.67
N GLY A 173 -33.21 14.02 -13.33
CA GLY A 173 -32.54 12.77 -12.98
C GLY A 173 -32.63 11.72 -14.07
N GLN A 174 -32.04 10.56 -13.79
CA GLN A 174 -32.07 9.40 -14.69
C GLN A 174 -32.57 8.16 -13.95
N LEU A 175 -33.49 7.44 -14.59
CA LEU A 175 -33.98 6.15 -14.12
C LEU A 175 -32.92 5.07 -14.35
N ALA A 176 -32.84 4.10 -13.43
CA ALA A 176 -31.93 2.98 -13.51
C ALA A 176 -32.15 2.18 -14.82
N GLY A 177 -31.06 1.83 -15.50
CA GLY A 177 -31.10 1.10 -16.78
C GLY A 177 -31.43 1.95 -18.02
N LYS A 178 -31.73 3.24 -17.86
CA LYS A 178 -31.81 4.18 -18.99
C LYS A 178 -30.51 4.99 -19.12
N THR A 179 -30.08 5.22 -20.35
CA THR A 179 -28.92 6.07 -20.68
C THR A 179 -29.39 7.25 -21.52
N GLY A 180 -29.04 8.47 -21.14
CA GLY A 180 -29.47 9.66 -21.88
C GLY A 180 -29.24 10.95 -21.12
N THR A 181 -29.92 12.02 -21.54
CA THR A 181 -30.01 13.28 -20.81
C THR A 181 -30.86 13.12 -19.53
N PRO A 182 -30.51 13.77 -18.41
CA PRO A 182 -31.41 13.87 -17.27
C PRO A 182 -32.73 14.50 -17.72
N GLN A 183 -33.84 13.88 -17.35
CA GLN A 183 -35.19 14.38 -17.63
C GLN A 183 -35.85 14.80 -16.32
N LEU A 184 -36.90 15.63 -16.39
CA LEU A 184 -37.65 15.99 -15.20
C LEU A 184 -38.37 14.76 -14.63
N LEU A 185 -38.04 14.40 -13.40
CA LEU A 185 -38.66 13.30 -12.67
C LEU A 185 -39.54 13.84 -11.55
N ARG A 186 -40.58 13.06 -11.25
CA ARG A 186 -41.47 13.21 -10.11
C ARG A 186 -41.33 12.00 -9.22
N CYS A 187 -40.91 12.22 -8.00
CA CYS A 187 -40.57 11.19 -7.03
C CYS A 187 -41.50 11.26 -5.83
N THR A 188 -42.13 10.13 -5.51
CA THR A 188 -42.88 9.97 -4.27
C THR A 188 -42.01 9.22 -3.26
N LEU A 189 -41.48 9.97 -2.30
CA LEU A 189 -40.45 9.47 -1.38
C LEU A 189 -40.96 8.36 -0.44
N ALA A 190 -42.24 8.42 -0.06
CA ALA A 190 -42.87 7.41 0.79
C ALA A 190 -42.98 6.03 0.12
N GLN A 191 -43.36 5.98 -1.16
CA GLN A 191 -43.42 4.73 -1.94
C GLN A 191 -42.07 4.36 -2.58
N ARG A 192 -41.04 5.20 -2.42
CA ARG A 192 -39.73 5.05 -3.06
C ARG A 192 -39.83 4.83 -4.57
N HIS A 193 -40.60 5.68 -5.24
CA HIS A 193 -40.84 5.55 -6.68
C HIS A 193 -40.69 6.88 -7.40
N CYS A 194 -40.04 6.86 -8.56
CA CYS A 194 -39.91 8.01 -9.44
C CYS A 194 -40.37 7.69 -10.86
N GLU A 195 -41.06 8.64 -11.48
CA GLU A 195 -41.53 8.57 -12.86
C GLU A 195 -41.22 9.86 -13.61
N PRO A 196 -41.09 9.84 -14.94
CA PRO A 196 -40.94 11.06 -15.74
C PRO A 196 -42.20 11.92 -15.65
N VAL A 197 -42.04 13.24 -15.47
CA VAL A 197 -43.20 14.17 -15.44
C VAL A 197 -43.95 14.17 -16.76
N SER A 198 -43.22 14.24 -17.88
CA SER A 198 -43.82 14.24 -19.21
C SER A 198 -42.83 13.70 -20.24
N PRO A 199 -43.26 12.84 -21.18
CA PRO A 199 -42.40 12.34 -22.25
C PRO A 199 -41.94 13.45 -23.20
N VAL A 200 -42.69 14.57 -23.28
CA VAL A 200 -42.36 15.72 -24.13
C VAL A 200 -41.08 16.43 -23.66
N LEU A 201 -40.69 16.23 -22.40
CA LEU A 201 -39.51 16.85 -21.78
C LEU A 201 -38.26 15.98 -21.86
N ALA A 202 -38.28 14.85 -22.58
CA ALA A 202 -37.16 13.90 -22.61
C ALA A 202 -35.84 14.56 -23.09
N ASP A 203 -35.93 15.53 -24.00
CA ASP A 203 -34.80 16.27 -24.56
C ASP A 203 -34.63 17.68 -23.97
N THR A 204 -35.48 18.08 -23.01
CA THR A 204 -35.42 19.40 -22.37
C THR A 204 -34.40 19.40 -21.24
N ALA A 205 -33.45 20.33 -21.27
CA ALA A 205 -32.51 20.50 -20.16
C ALA A 205 -33.17 21.32 -19.05
N VAL A 206 -33.48 20.70 -17.91
CA VAL A 206 -34.06 21.43 -16.77
C VAL A 206 -32.95 22.13 -16.00
N SER A 207 -32.55 23.32 -16.44
CA SER A 207 -31.48 24.10 -15.82
C SER A 207 -31.97 24.88 -14.59
N ALA A 208 -33.22 25.33 -14.59
CA ALA A 208 -33.91 25.91 -13.44
C ALA A 208 -35.37 25.45 -13.41
N LEU A 209 -35.96 25.44 -12.21
CA LEU A 209 -37.35 25.04 -11.98
C LEU A 209 -37.98 25.92 -10.90
N ALA A 210 -39.16 26.46 -11.19
CA ALA A 210 -40.03 27.07 -10.19
C ALA A 210 -41.43 26.42 -10.26
N VAL A 211 -42.08 26.29 -9.11
CA VAL A 211 -43.42 25.70 -8.99
C VAL A 211 -44.35 26.78 -8.45
N HIS A 212 -45.47 27.00 -9.13
CA HIS A 212 -46.46 27.94 -8.65
C HIS A 212 -47.19 27.36 -7.43
N PRO A 213 -47.26 28.10 -6.30
CA PRO A 213 -47.72 27.54 -5.04
C PRO A 213 -49.24 27.26 -5.00
N ILE A 214 -50.03 27.85 -5.90
CA ILE A 214 -51.50 27.76 -5.87
C ILE A 214 -52.03 26.72 -6.88
N ASP A 215 -51.63 26.81 -8.14
CA ASP A 215 -52.14 25.95 -9.22
C ASP A 215 -51.20 24.79 -9.59
N GLY A 216 -49.99 24.75 -9.02
CA GLY A 216 -49.01 23.71 -9.28
C GLY A 216 -48.36 23.76 -10.66
N SER A 217 -48.58 24.83 -11.44
CA SER A 217 -47.89 25.01 -12.73
C SER A 217 -46.37 25.07 -12.56
N LEU A 218 -45.65 24.53 -13.54
CA LEU A 218 -44.18 24.41 -13.50
C LEU A 218 -43.57 25.38 -14.52
N PHE A 219 -42.52 26.08 -14.09
CA PHE A 219 -41.74 26.97 -14.95
C PHE A 219 -40.33 26.42 -15.06
N ILE A 220 -39.88 26.19 -16.28
CA ILE A 220 -38.57 25.61 -16.57
C ILE A 220 -37.77 26.58 -17.43
N ALA A 221 -36.50 26.78 -17.06
CA ALA A 221 -35.52 27.38 -17.94
C ALA A 221 -34.68 26.28 -18.59
N ASP A 222 -34.70 26.23 -19.91
CA ASP A 222 -33.82 25.39 -20.72
C ASP A 222 -32.65 26.23 -21.22
N ALA A 223 -31.54 26.22 -20.48
CA ALA A 223 -30.34 26.97 -20.85
C ALA A 223 -29.65 26.42 -22.12
N ARG A 224 -29.98 25.18 -22.52
CA ARG A 224 -29.42 24.56 -23.72
C ARG A 224 -30.16 25.00 -24.97
N ALA A 225 -31.48 25.09 -24.89
CA ALA A 225 -32.34 25.55 -25.98
C ALA A 225 -32.49 27.08 -26.01
N GLY A 226 -32.23 27.77 -24.89
CA GLY A 226 -32.51 29.20 -24.75
C GLY A 226 -34.01 29.49 -24.67
N GLU A 227 -34.75 28.64 -23.95
CA GLU A 227 -36.22 28.71 -23.88
C GLU A 227 -36.71 28.75 -22.42
N LEU A 228 -37.78 29.51 -22.19
CA LEU A 228 -38.63 29.37 -21.01
C LEU A 228 -39.85 28.52 -21.38
N LEU A 229 -40.21 27.59 -20.49
CA LEU A 229 -41.37 26.73 -20.63
C LEU A 229 -42.31 26.93 -19.44
N ARG A 230 -43.61 26.99 -19.72
CA ARG A 230 -44.67 26.86 -18.72
C ARG A 230 -45.39 25.55 -18.96
N LEU A 231 -45.51 24.75 -17.90
CA LEU A 231 -46.23 23.50 -17.89
C LEU A 231 -47.39 23.57 -16.90
N GLY A 232 -48.43 22.80 -17.15
CA GLY A 232 -49.44 22.55 -16.14
C GLY A 232 -48.91 21.59 -15.05
N ALA A 233 -49.74 21.37 -14.04
CA ALA A 233 -49.36 20.56 -12.88
C ALA A 233 -49.06 19.10 -13.25
N GLU A 234 -49.57 18.59 -14.37
CA GLU A 234 -49.34 17.22 -14.84
C GLU A 234 -48.27 17.12 -15.95
N GLY A 235 -47.60 18.22 -16.27
CA GLY A 235 -46.48 18.24 -17.21
C GLY A 235 -46.87 18.43 -18.68
N GLU A 236 -48.12 18.79 -18.96
CA GLU A 236 -48.56 19.28 -20.26
C GLU A 236 -47.92 20.64 -20.56
N VAL A 237 -47.46 20.85 -21.80
CA VAL A 237 -46.83 22.12 -22.19
C VAL A 237 -47.92 23.14 -22.49
N LEU A 238 -47.99 24.21 -21.69
CA LEU A 238 -48.94 25.32 -21.87
C LEU A 238 -48.36 26.42 -22.75
N ALA A 239 -47.09 26.78 -22.53
CA ALA A 239 -46.41 27.80 -23.31
C ALA A 239 -44.90 27.53 -23.41
N ARG A 240 -44.29 28.07 -24.48
CA ARG A 240 -42.86 28.03 -24.75
C ARG A 240 -42.44 29.31 -25.46
N VAL A 241 -41.34 29.91 -25.01
CA VAL A 241 -40.86 31.19 -25.54
C VAL A 241 -39.34 31.25 -25.50
N ALA A 242 -38.74 31.83 -26.53
CA ALA A 242 -37.31 32.08 -26.55
C ALA A 242 -36.95 33.20 -25.57
N ALA A 243 -35.89 33.01 -24.80
CA ALA A 243 -35.40 33.99 -23.82
C ALA A 243 -33.88 33.91 -23.68
N GLU A 244 -33.24 35.00 -23.24
CA GLU A 244 -31.83 34.99 -22.91
C GLU A 244 -31.61 34.30 -21.55
N ILE A 245 -31.31 33.00 -21.58
CA ILE A 245 -31.09 32.19 -20.38
C ILE A 245 -29.59 32.22 -19.99
N PRO A 246 -29.22 32.60 -18.75
CA PRO A 246 -27.84 32.51 -18.29
C PRO A 246 -27.37 31.04 -18.15
N PRO A 247 -26.06 30.77 -18.08
CA PRO A 247 -25.53 29.39 -17.95
C PRO A 247 -25.98 28.64 -16.68
N ALA A 248 -26.23 29.37 -15.59
CA ALA A 248 -26.75 28.83 -14.33
C ALA A 248 -28.00 29.64 -13.94
N PRO A 249 -29.16 29.36 -14.59
CA PRO A 249 -30.37 30.10 -14.33
C PRO A 249 -30.94 29.76 -12.97
N VAL A 250 -31.59 30.75 -12.36
CA VAL A 250 -32.41 30.62 -11.17
C VAL A 250 -33.77 31.20 -11.49
N LEU A 251 -34.84 30.45 -11.23
CA LEU A 251 -36.21 30.93 -11.39
C LEU A 251 -36.87 31.10 -10.03
N ARG A 252 -37.50 32.25 -9.81
CA ARG A 252 -38.33 32.53 -8.63
C ARG A 252 -39.66 33.11 -9.05
N LEU A 253 -40.70 32.73 -8.34
CA LEU A 253 -42.02 33.36 -8.44
C LEU A 253 -42.21 34.20 -7.19
N ASP A 254 -42.48 35.48 -7.37
CA ASP A 254 -42.83 36.38 -6.28
C ASP A 254 -43.79 37.45 -6.77
N SER A 255 -44.79 37.78 -5.94
CA SER A 255 -45.73 38.88 -6.19
C SER A 255 -46.42 38.85 -7.57
N GLY A 256 -46.63 37.66 -8.14
CA GLY A 256 -47.21 37.50 -9.48
C GLY A 256 -46.24 37.86 -10.62
N LEU A 257 -44.95 37.70 -10.41
CA LEU A 257 -43.91 37.88 -11.42
C LEU A 257 -43.00 36.66 -11.46
N LEU A 258 -42.50 36.34 -12.65
CA LEU A 258 -41.44 35.35 -12.83
C LEU A 258 -40.11 36.10 -12.92
N MET A 259 -39.20 35.80 -12.02
CA MET A 259 -37.89 36.44 -11.94
C MET A 259 -36.79 35.44 -12.31
N MET A 260 -35.78 35.91 -13.03
CA MET A 260 -34.58 35.15 -13.38
C MET A 260 -33.32 35.99 -13.21
N ASN A 261 -32.19 35.39 -12.86
CA ASN A 261 -30.92 36.11 -12.92
C ASN A 261 -30.56 36.48 -14.37
N SER A 262 -29.98 37.66 -14.56
CA SER A 262 -29.59 38.18 -15.88
C SER A 262 -28.37 37.44 -16.44
N ALA A 263 -28.35 37.24 -17.76
CA ALA A 263 -27.19 36.71 -18.47
C ALA A 263 -26.05 37.74 -18.64
N LEU A 264 -26.39 39.04 -18.61
CA LEU A 264 -25.49 40.11 -19.04
C LEU A 264 -24.76 40.80 -17.88
N GLY A 265 -25.32 40.81 -16.67
CA GLY A 265 -24.76 41.59 -15.56
C GLY A 265 -25.26 41.19 -14.17
N PRO A 266 -24.96 42.00 -13.15
CA PRO A 266 -25.42 41.80 -11.79
C PRO A 266 -26.88 42.26 -11.66
N ALA A 267 -27.78 41.65 -12.42
CA ALA A 267 -29.18 42.05 -12.47
C ALA A 267 -30.15 40.86 -12.39
N ILE A 268 -31.42 41.16 -12.12
CA ILE A 268 -32.53 40.21 -12.11
C ILE A 268 -33.53 40.65 -13.17
N SER A 269 -33.74 39.82 -14.17
CA SER A 269 -34.73 40.04 -15.23
C SER A 269 -36.12 39.63 -14.74
N VAL A 270 -37.12 40.47 -15.02
CA VAL A 270 -38.51 40.30 -14.57
C VAL A 270 -39.38 39.98 -15.77
N PHE A 271 -40.16 38.91 -15.69
CA PHE A 271 -41.01 38.39 -16.76
C PHE A 271 -42.46 38.24 -16.31
N ARG A 272 -43.37 38.34 -17.29
CA ARG A 272 -44.76 37.91 -17.13
C ARG A 272 -44.87 36.39 -17.17
N TYR A 273 -45.74 35.84 -16.34
CA TYR A 273 -45.97 34.39 -16.24
C TYR A 273 -47.35 33.95 -16.74
N GLU A 274 -48.26 34.89 -17.05
CA GLU A 274 -49.61 34.58 -17.54
C GLU A 274 -49.60 34.05 -18.98
N ASP A 275 -50.62 33.27 -19.37
CA ASP A 275 -50.63 32.53 -20.64
C ASP A 275 -50.46 33.41 -21.88
N GLU A 276 -51.12 34.57 -21.92
CA GLU A 276 -51.14 35.45 -23.09
C GLU A 276 -49.82 36.21 -23.32
N ALA A 277 -49.00 36.35 -22.28
CA ALA A 277 -47.78 37.17 -22.32
C ALA A 277 -46.57 36.44 -21.71
N PHE A 278 -46.62 35.11 -21.67
CA PHE A 278 -45.62 34.29 -21.01
C PHE A 278 -44.21 34.59 -21.54
N GLY A 279 -43.29 34.91 -20.61
CA GLY A 279 -41.88 35.22 -20.90
C GLY A 279 -41.64 36.58 -21.56
N GLN A 280 -42.65 37.46 -21.64
CA GLN A 280 -42.41 38.86 -21.97
C GLN A 280 -41.64 39.52 -20.83
N GLN A 281 -40.43 40.00 -21.11
CA GLN A 281 -39.64 40.76 -20.13
C GLN A 281 -40.28 42.14 -19.90
N LEU A 282 -40.51 42.47 -18.65
CA LEU A 282 -41.07 43.74 -18.20
C LEU A 282 -40.00 44.74 -17.78
N ASP A 283 -38.99 44.24 -17.07
CA ASP A 283 -38.00 45.08 -16.42
C ASP A 283 -36.71 44.29 -16.14
N GLU A 284 -35.67 44.99 -15.70
CA GLU A 284 -34.42 44.43 -15.22
C GLU A 284 -33.93 45.22 -14.00
N ILE A 285 -33.84 44.53 -12.86
CA ILE A 285 -33.45 45.11 -11.57
C ILE A 285 -31.94 44.99 -11.43
N LEU A 286 -31.24 46.12 -11.48
CA LEU A 286 -29.78 46.17 -11.37
C LEU A 286 -29.32 46.19 -9.91
N LEU A 287 -28.39 45.30 -9.54
CA LEU A 287 -27.83 45.18 -8.20
C LEU A 287 -26.37 45.64 -8.18
N LEU A 288 -26.09 46.78 -7.56
CA LEU A 288 -24.76 47.39 -7.51
C LEU A 288 -24.27 47.57 -6.07
N PRO A 289 -23.88 46.49 -5.36
CA PRO A 289 -23.25 46.65 -4.05
C PRO A 289 -21.85 47.30 -4.17
N PRO A 290 -21.32 47.88 -3.08
CA PRO A 290 -19.98 48.46 -3.08
C PRO A 290 -18.92 47.44 -3.52
N GLY A 291 -18.12 47.79 -4.52
CA GLY A 291 -17.09 46.90 -5.06
C GLY A 291 -17.57 45.93 -6.14
N SER A 292 -18.82 46.02 -6.61
CA SER A 292 -19.25 45.35 -7.84
C SER A 292 -18.51 45.91 -9.05
N ASP A 293 -18.07 45.01 -9.92
CA ASP A 293 -17.53 45.32 -11.24
C ASP A 293 -18.47 44.83 -12.35
N GLU A 294 -18.15 45.13 -13.61
CA GLU A 294 -18.94 44.67 -14.77
C GLU A 294 -18.97 43.13 -14.90
N SER A 295 -18.05 42.42 -14.23
CA SER A 295 -17.98 40.95 -14.22
C SER A 295 -18.81 40.32 -13.11
N THR A 296 -19.44 41.12 -12.25
CA THR A 296 -20.29 40.64 -11.16
C THR A 296 -21.56 40.02 -11.73
N ARG A 297 -21.99 38.88 -11.18
CA ARG A 297 -23.18 38.15 -11.63
C ARG A 297 -24.04 37.71 -10.44
N VAL A 298 -25.35 37.63 -10.68
CA VAL A 298 -26.30 37.07 -9.71
C VAL A 298 -26.28 35.55 -9.82
N ARG A 299 -25.93 34.89 -8.71
CA ARG A 299 -25.83 33.42 -8.65
C ARG A 299 -27.11 32.77 -8.15
N ASP A 300 -27.74 33.34 -7.12
CA ASP A 300 -29.05 32.95 -6.62
C ASP A 300 -29.66 34.14 -5.87
N PHE A 301 -30.98 34.16 -5.77
CA PHE A 301 -31.73 35.14 -5.01
C PHE A 301 -33.03 34.54 -4.49
N ILE A 302 -33.49 35.01 -3.33
CA ILE A 302 -34.74 34.55 -2.72
C ILE A 302 -35.32 35.61 -1.79
N TRP A 303 -36.65 35.70 -1.74
CA TRP A 303 -37.36 36.54 -0.78
C TRP A 303 -37.57 35.79 0.54
N SER A 304 -37.19 36.39 1.67
CA SER A 304 -37.40 35.81 3.00
C SER A 304 -37.38 36.84 4.11
N GLY A 305 -38.36 36.76 5.02
CA GLY A 305 -38.40 37.60 6.22
C GLY A 305 -38.37 39.09 5.92
N GLU A 306 -39.13 39.54 4.91
CA GLU A 306 -39.25 40.93 4.41
C GLU A 306 -38.06 41.47 3.61
N HIS A 307 -37.12 40.60 3.24
CA HIS A 307 -35.91 41.01 2.55
C HIS A 307 -35.59 40.11 1.36
N TRP A 308 -34.98 40.69 0.33
CA TRP A 308 -34.34 39.95 -0.75
C TRP A 308 -32.93 39.54 -0.31
N TRP A 309 -32.64 38.25 -0.42
CA TRP A 309 -31.32 37.70 -0.18
C TRP A 309 -30.71 37.34 -1.52
N VAL A 310 -29.47 37.76 -1.76
CA VAL A 310 -28.82 37.59 -3.05
C VAL A 310 -27.39 37.10 -2.85
N LEU A 311 -27.03 36.05 -3.59
CA LEU A 311 -25.65 35.63 -3.79
C LEU A 311 -25.09 36.31 -5.04
N LEU A 312 -24.06 37.14 -4.86
CA LEU A 312 -23.36 37.80 -5.96
C LEU A 312 -21.96 37.22 -6.09
N GLU A 313 -21.65 36.73 -7.29
CA GLU A 313 -20.33 36.24 -7.67
C GLU A 313 -19.52 37.38 -8.27
N GLN A 314 -18.35 37.66 -7.68
CA GLN A 314 -17.42 38.68 -8.15
C GLN A 314 -16.48 38.05 -9.20
N GLY A 315 -16.47 38.57 -10.42
CA GLY A 315 -15.84 37.86 -11.54
C GLY A 315 -14.31 37.81 -11.51
N THR A 316 -13.61 38.77 -10.88
CA THR A 316 -12.13 38.77 -10.82
C THR A 316 -11.55 37.96 -9.66
N SER A 317 -12.26 37.88 -8.53
CA SER A 317 -11.84 37.14 -7.33
C SER A 317 -12.44 35.74 -7.25
N GLY A 318 -13.52 35.47 -7.99
CA GLY A 318 -14.35 34.27 -7.85
C GLY A 318 -15.02 34.14 -6.48
N GLY A 319 -14.96 35.20 -5.66
CA GLY A 319 -15.59 35.25 -4.36
C GLY A 319 -17.09 35.44 -4.50
N VAL A 320 -17.87 34.67 -3.74
CA VAL A 320 -19.32 34.88 -3.66
C VAL A 320 -19.63 35.54 -2.33
N GLY A 321 -20.34 36.67 -2.39
CA GLY A 321 -20.85 37.38 -1.21
C GLY A 321 -22.35 37.17 -1.04
N LEU A 322 -22.81 37.15 0.21
CA LEU A 322 -24.24 37.17 0.55
C LEU A 322 -24.65 38.61 0.88
N TYR A 323 -25.68 39.09 0.22
CA TYR A 323 -26.19 40.46 0.34
C TYR A 323 -27.67 40.44 0.65
N ARG A 324 -28.13 41.44 1.41
CA ARG A 324 -29.53 41.60 1.73
C ARG A 324 -30.04 42.95 1.24
N PHE A 325 -31.19 42.94 0.59
CA PHE A 325 -31.87 44.10 0.06
C PHE A 325 -33.28 44.19 0.64
N ASP A 326 -33.83 45.40 0.71
CA ASP A 326 -35.23 45.59 1.10
C ASP A 326 -36.20 45.29 -0.07
N SER A 327 -37.50 45.46 0.16
CA SER A 327 -38.55 45.31 -0.85
C SER A 327 -38.39 46.19 -2.10
N GLN A 328 -37.61 47.27 -2.01
CA GLN A 328 -37.33 48.22 -3.09
C GLN A 328 -35.93 48.00 -3.70
N TRP A 329 -35.30 46.87 -3.41
CA TRP A 329 -33.96 46.50 -3.88
C TRP A 329 -32.84 47.47 -3.44
N GLN A 330 -33.04 48.20 -2.34
CA GLN A 330 -31.97 48.96 -1.70
C GLN A 330 -31.11 48.05 -0.83
N LEU A 331 -29.79 48.17 -0.94
CA LEU A 331 -28.86 47.37 -0.15
C LEU A 331 -28.97 47.74 1.34
N LEU A 332 -29.19 46.73 2.18
CA LEU A 332 -29.23 46.88 3.62
C LEU A 332 -27.88 46.55 4.26
N ASP A 333 -27.40 45.33 4.03
CA ASP A 333 -26.14 44.84 4.59
C ASP A 333 -25.57 43.63 3.84
N GLN A 334 -24.43 43.15 4.34
CA GLN A 334 -23.69 42.01 3.81
C GLN A 334 -23.40 40.99 4.92
N PRO A 335 -24.30 40.01 5.14
CA PRO A 335 -24.07 38.91 6.07
C PRO A 335 -22.74 38.18 5.77
N ARG A 336 -21.96 37.92 6.81
CA ARG A 336 -20.63 37.30 6.65
C ARG A 336 -20.75 35.79 6.46
N LEU A 337 -20.26 35.31 5.32
CA LEU A 337 -20.06 33.90 5.06
C LEU A 337 -18.80 33.39 5.76
N THR A 338 -18.80 32.11 6.11
CA THR A 338 -17.65 31.41 6.69
C THR A 338 -16.49 31.37 5.68
N GLY A 339 -15.26 31.52 6.16
CA GLY A 339 -14.06 31.54 5.31
C GLY A 339 -13.95 30.29 4.42
N GLY A 340 -13.64 30.49 3.13
CA GLY A 340 -13.53 29.40 2.16
C GLY A 340 -14.87 28.87 1.62
N SER A 341 -16.00 29.47 2.01
CA SER A 341 -17.32 29.11 1.48
C SER A 341 -17.45 29.40 -0.01
N ARG A 342 -18.10 28.49 -0.73
CA ARG A 342 -18.41 28.59 -2.17
C ARG A 342 -19.90 28.32 -2.37
N PRO A 343 -20.76 29.21 -1.87
CA PRO A 343 -22.20 28.98 -1.89
C PRO A 343 -22.72 28.91 -3.33
N THR A 344 -23.60 27.95 -3.57
CA THR A 344 -24.22 27.72 -4.87
C THR A 344 -25.69 28.13 -4.91
N GLY A 345 -26.35 28.26 -3.76
CA GLY A 345 -27.76 28.62 -3.70
C GLY A 345 -28.27 28.97 -2.30
N LEU A 346 -29.52 29.42 -2.26
CA LEU A 346 -30.26 29.88 -1.09
C LEU A 346 -31.60 29.15 -0.99
N VAL A 347 -31.96 28.79 0.24
CA VAL A 347 -33.22 28.07 0.52
C VAL A 347 -33.91 28.66 1.75
N ASN A 348 -35.21 28.88 1.64
CA ASN A 348 -36.05 29.35 2.73
C ASN A 348 -36.40 28.24 3.70
N TRP A 349 -36.10 28.44 4.99
CA TRP A 349 -36.53 27.59 6.09
C TRP A 349 -37.35 28.38 7.12
N GLY A 350 -38.65 28.49 6.86
CA GLY A 350 -39.50 29.44 7.59
C GLY A 350 -39.01 30.87 7.31
N THR A 351 -38.67 31.62 8.35
CA THR A 351 -38.12 32.99 8.26
C THR A 351 -36.59 33.03 8.21
N ARG A 352 -35.94 31.87 8.07
CA ARG A 352 -34.48 31.72 8.03
C ARG A 352 -34.01 31.39 6.63
N ILE A 353 -32.77 31.75 6.34
CA ILE A 353 -32.08 31.40 5.11
C ILE A 353 -31.04 30.32 5.39
N LEU A 354 -31.07 29.26 4.60
CA LEU A 354 -30.01 28.27 4.51
C LEU A 354 -29.15 28.57 3.28
N VAL A 355 -27.83 28.58 3.48
CA VAL A 355 -26.86 28.76 2.40
C VAL A 355 -26.36 27.39 1.96
N GLN A 356 -26.67 27.01 0.73
CA GLN A 356 -26.20 25.77 0.14
C GLN A 356 -24.74 25.93 -0.31
N ASP A 357 -23.87 25.09 0.24
CA ASP A 357 -22.44 25.06 -0.10
C ASP A 357 -21.95 23.61 -0.23
N PRO A 358 -21.76 23.08 -1.46
CA PRO A 358 -21.30 21.72 -1.67
C PRO A 358 -19.87 21.46 -1.15
N SER A 359 -19.10 22.52 -0.86
CA SER A 359 -17.75 22.40 -0.32
C SER A 359 -17.70 22.28 1.20
N GLN A 360 -18.84 22.43 1.90
CA GLN A 360 -18.91 22.38 3.35
C GLN A 360 -19.98 21.40 3.86
N LEU A 361 -19.63 20.63 4.89
CA LEU A 361 -20.56 19.70 5.54
C LEU A 361 -21.62 20.44 6.37
N ALA A 362 -21.27 21.59 6.93
CA ALA A 362 -22.18 22.41 7.72
C ALA A 362 -22.93 23.39 6.81
N VAL A 363 -24.25 23.40 6.89
CA VAL A 363 -25.09 24.34 6.15
C VAL A 363 -25.26 25.59 7.02
N GLN A 364 -24.78 26.72 6.51
CA GLN A 364 -24.86 28.00 7.23
C GLN A 364 -26.32 28.49 7.29
N ARG A 365 -26.70 29.06 8.43
CA ARG A 365 -28.07 29.53 8.70
C ARG A 365 -28.06 30.99 9.13
N PHE A 366 -28.94 31.78 8.54
CA PHE A 366 -29.12 33.19 8.89
C PHE A 366 -30.57 33.47 9.28
N ASN A 367 -30.77 34.32 10.29
CA ASN A 367 -32.10 34.83 10.62
C ASN A 367 -32.53 35.93 9.64
N SER A 368 -33.78 36.38 9.71
CA SER A 368 -34.31 37.46 8.86
C SER A 368 -33.56 38.79 9.01
N ALA A 369 -32.87 38.98 10.15
CA ALA A 369 -32.10 40.18 10.47
C ALA A 369 -30.67 40.19 9.88
N GLY A 370 -30.22 39.14 9.19
CA GLY A 370 -28.86 39.07 8.65
C GLY A 370 -27.84 38.42 9.60
N GLU A 371 -28.25 38.03 10.80
CA GLU A 371 -27.35 37.47 11.81
C GLU A 371 -27.18 35.96 11.61
N ALA A 372 -25.93 35.49 11.73
CA ALA A 372 -25.62 34.08 11.66
C ALA A 372 -26.18 33.35 12.89
N GLU A 373 -26.91 32.26 12.66
CA GLU A 373 -27.38 31.35 13.70
C GLU A 373 -26.50 30.08 13.77
N ALA A 374 -26.82 29.19 14.71
CA ALA A 374 -26.20 27.87 14.78
C ALA A 374 -26.37 27.13 13.44
N VAL A 375 -25.24 26.65 12.91
CA VAL A 375 -25.17 25.91 11.64
C VAL A 375 -25.96 24.61 11.72
N LEU A 376 -26.55 24.21 10.60
CA LEU A 376 -27.21 22.91 10.45
C LEU A 376 -26.16 21.85 10.13
N ILE A 377 -25.97 20.90 11.05
CA ILE A 377 -25.05 19.77 10.90
C ILE A 377 -25.87 18.50 10.75
N SER A 378 -25.80 17.88 9.58
CA SER A 378 -26.42 16.58 9.34
C SER A 378 -25.48 15.45 9.80
N GLY A 379 -25.90 14.69 10.82
CA GLY A 379 -25.15 13.52 11.29
C GLY A 379 -25.02 12.45 10.21
N ALA A 380 -26.07 12.28 9.38
CA ALA A 380 -26.04 11.38 8.24
C ALA A 380 -25.03 11.82 7.18
N LEU A 381 -24.96 13.12 6.86
CA LEU A 381 -23.97 13.65 5.90
C LEU A 381 -22.54 13.48 6.40
N ALA A 382 -22.30 13.76 7.69
CA ALA A 382 -21.00 13.56 8.31
C ALA A 382 -20.58 12.09 8.28
N GLY A 383 -21.49 11.17 8.61
CA GLY A 383 -21.25 9.73 8.54
C GLY A 383 -20.96 9.22 7.12
N LEU A 384 -21.66 9.75 6.11
CA LEU A 384 -21.38 9.45 4.70
C LEU A 384 -19.97 9.89 4.30
N ALA A 385 -19.60 11.14 4.62
CA ALA A 385 -18.28 11.69 4.32
C ALA A 385 -17.16 10.88 5.02
N GLU A 386 -17.34 10.54 6.30
CA GLU A 386 -16.38 9.74 7.08
C GLU A 386 -16.23 8.32 6.51
N SER A 387 -17.34 7.66 6.18
CA SER A 387 -17.31 6.30 5.62
C SER A 387 -16.60 6.23 4.26
N GLN A 388 -16.77 7.25 3.42
CA GLN A 388 -16.09 7.36 2.14
C GLN A 388 -14.60 7.68 2.32
N ALA A 389 -14.24 8.56 3.25
CA ALA A 389 -12.86 8.85 3.60
C ALA A 389 -12.14 7.59 4.13
N HIS A 390 -12.83 6.79 4.95
CA HIS A 390 -12.29 5.53 5.44
C HIS A 390 -12.04 4.52 4.31
N ARG A 391 -13.02 4.32 3.43
CA ARG A 391 -12.87 3.42 2.26
C ARG A 391 -11.75 3.87 1.33
N SER A 392 -11.64 5.16 1.04
CA SER A 392 -10.57 5.68 0.17
C SER A 392 -9.19 5.45 0.80
N SER A 393 -9.06 5.65 2.11
CA SER A 393 -7.82 5.36 2.84
C SER A 393 -7.42 3.88 2.76
N LEU A 394 -8.37 2.95 2.88
CA LEU A 394 -8.12 1.51 2.79
C LEU A 394 -7.71 1.08 1.37
N VAL A 395 -8.32 1.67 0.34
CA VAL A 395 -7.94 1.41 -1.06
C VAL A 395 -6.52 1.91 -1.32
N LEU A 396 -6.19 3.13 -0.89
CA LEU A 396 -4.84 3.68 -1.00
C LEU A 396 -3.81 2.84 -0.22
N LEU A 397 -4.18 2.35 0.96
CA LEU A 397 -3.38 1.42 1.75
C LEU A 397 -3.08 0.14 0.95
N GLY A 398 -4.10 -0.47 0.36
CA GLY A 398 -3.97 -1.66 -0.47
C GLY A 398 -2.99 -1.45 -1.64
N TRP A 399 -3.10 -0.30 -2.33
CA TRP A 399 -2.17 0.07 -3.39
C TRP A 399 -0.73 0.24 -2.91
N ARG A 400 -0.53 0.96 -1.79
CA ARG A 400 0.81 1.18 -1.22
C ARG A 400 1.47 -0.13 -0.79
N ILE A 401 0.73 -1.03 -0.15
CA ILE A 401 1.23 -2.36 0.23
C ILE A 401 1.62 -3.16 -1.00
N GLY A 402 0.78 -3.19 -2.04
CA GLY A 402 1.08 -3.88 -3.29
C GLY A 402 2.36 -3.37 -3.95
N LEU A 403 2.53 -2.04 -4.04
CA LEU A 403 3.73 -1.40 -4.58
C LEU A 403 4.98 -1.73 -3.76
N ALA A 404 4.90 -1.68 -2.42
CA ALA A 404 6.00 -2.01 -1.53
C ALA A 404 6.45 -3.47 -1.70
N LEU A 405 5.50 -4.40 -1.80
CA LEU A 405 5.80 -5.82 -2.04
C LEU A 405 6.47 -6.04 -3.40
N CYS A 406 6.01 -5.40 -4.46
CA CYS A 406 6.65 -5.46 -5.78
C CYS A 406 8.10 -4.93 -5.73
N LEU A 407 8.32 -3.80 -5.05
CA LEU A 407 9.66 -3.22 -4.89
C LEU A 407 10.60 -4.15 -4.10
N LEU A 408 10.13 -4.69 -2.97
CA LEU A 408 10.89 -5.63 -2.15
C LEU A 408 11.24 -6.90 -2.94
N ALA A 409 10.30 -7.45 -3.70
CA ALA A 409 10.53 -8.60 -4.56
C ALA A 409 11.56 -8.29 -5.66
N ALA A 410 11.52 -7.11 -6.26
CA ALA A 410 12.49 -6.66 -7.26
C ALA A 410 13.90 -6.53 -6.66
N ILE A 411 14.03 -5.87 -5.50
CA ILE A 411 15.32 -5.73 -4.80
C ILE A 411 15.88 -7.10 -4.41
N ALA A 412 15.05 -7.97 -3.83
CA ALA A 412 15.46 -9.32 -3.44
C ALA A 412 15.93 -10.13 -4.66
N GLY A 413 15.19 -10.09 -5.77
CA GLY A 413 15.56 -10.76 -7.01
C GLY A 413 16.87 -10.22 -7.62
N LEU A 414 17.08 -8.90 -7.61
CA LEU A 414 18.33 -8.27 -8.07
C LEU A 414 19.52 -8.69 -7.22
N CYS A 415 19.38 -8.66 -5.88
CA CYS A 415 20.43 -9.08 -4.95
C CYS A 415 20.78 -10.56 -5.13
N LEU A 416 19.76 -11.43 -5.22
CA LEU A 416 19.95 -12.87 -5.42
C LEU A 416 20.59 -13.17 -6.78
N GLY A 417 20.15 -12.48 -7.84
CA GLY A 417 20.72 -12.56 -9.17
C GLY A 417 22.19 -12.13 -9.20
N ALA A 418 22.53 -10.99 -8.58
CA ALA A 418 23.90 -10.50 -8.48
C ALA A 418 24.81 -11.50 -7.73
N LEU A 419 24.32 -12.05 -6.61
CA LEU A 419 25.04 -13.07 -5.84
C LEU A 419 25.32 -14.32 -6.68
N HIS A 420 24.31 -14.89 -7.33
CA HIS A 420 24.46 -16.09 -8.15
C HIS A 420 25.29 -15.84 -9.42
N ARG A 421 25.28 -14.61 -9.96
CA ARG A 421 26.18 -14.19 -11.03
C ARG A 421 27.64 -14.29 -10.58
N VAL A 422 27.98 -13.67 -9.45
CA VAL A 422 29.35 -13.73 -8.89
C VAL A 422 29.72 -15.18 -8.59
N ARG A 423 28.82 -15.95 -7.98
CA ARG A 423 29.01 -17.37 -7.68
C ARG A 423 29.32 -18.20 -8.94
N SER A 424 28.60 -17.97 -10.04
CA SER A 424 28.85 -18.66 -11.30
C SER A 424 30.24 -18.37 -11.87
N LEU A 425 30.73 -17.14 -11.73
CA LEU A 425 32.05 -16.73 -12.20
C LEU A 425 33.18 -17.37 -11.38
N VAL A 426 33.02 -17.44 -10.05
CA VAL A 426 34.00 -18.06 -9.14
C VAL A 426 34.14 -19.56 -9.39
N TYR A 427 33.02 -20.29 -9.52
CA TYR A 427 33.08 -21.74 -9.76
C TYR A 427 33.45 -22.12 -11.20
N LYS A 428 33.38 -21.18 -12.15
CA LYS A 428 33.88 -21.43 -13.51
C LYS A 428 35.42 -21.37 -13.58
N SER A 429 36.06 -20.59 -12.70
CA SER A 429 37.52 -20.39 -12.71
C SER A 429 38.28 -21.33 -11.76
N CYS A 430 37.67 -21.82 -10.68
CA CYS A 430 38.30 -22.75 -9.74
C CYS A 430 37.95 -24.22 -10.06
N ARG A 431 38.97 -25.07 -10.29
CA ARG A 431 38.79 -26.52 -10.39
C ARG A 431 39.11 -27.17 -9.04
N GLU A 432 38.06 -27.59 -8.34
CA GLU A 432 38.18 -28.20 -7.02
C GLU A 432 38.72 -29.64 -7.11
N ARG A 433 39.59 -30.03 -6.18
CA ARG A 433 40.15 -31.39 -6.07
C ARG A 433 39.70 -32.03 -4.76
N GLY A 434 39.58 -33.36 -4.74
CA GLY A 434 39.27 -34.09 -3.50
C GLY A 434 40.43 -34.06 -2.49
N ALA A 435 40.11 -34.27 -1.22
CA ALA A 435 41.05 -34.40 -0.13
C ALA A 435 41.80 -35.73 -0.18
N GLU A 436 43.10 -35.69 0.15
CA GLU A 436 43.89 -36.89 0.38
C GLU A 436 43.55 -37.51 1.75
N PRO A 437 43.61 -38.84 1.92
CA PRO A 437 43.33 -39.49 3.20
C PRO A 437 44.34 -39.09 4.28
N ILE A 438 43.84 -38.57 5.41
CA ILE A 438 44.68 -38.04 6.50
C ILE A 438 45.18 -39.11 7.49
N ASP A 439 44.56 -40.29 7.50
CA ASP A 439 44.81 -41.35 8.49
C ASP A 439 46.27 -41.81 8.57
N LYS A 440 47.00 -41.72 7.46
CA LYS A 440 48.42 -42.11 7.36
C LYS A 440 49.39 -40.97 7.74
N LEU A 441 48.89 -39.74 7.84
CA LEU A 441 49.67 -38.51 8.07
C LEU A 441 49.44 -37.93 9.46
N ALA A 442 48.55 -38.53 10.25
CA ALA A 442 48.09 -38.05 11.56
C ALA A 442 49.23 -37.73 12.55
N ASP A 443 50.28 -38.55 12.60
CA ASP A 443 51.40 -38.38 13.54
C ASP A 443 52.41 -37.30 13.07
N SER A 444 52.30 -36.82 11.82
CA SER A 444 53.22 -35.83 11.21
C SER A 444 52.64 -34.42 11.11
N ILE A 445 51.38 -34.21 11.53
CA ILE A 445 50.70 -32.92 11.44
C ILE A 445 50.95 -32.13 12.72
N GLU A 446 51.48 -30.92 12.55
CA GLU A 446 51.62 -29.96 13.65
C GLU A 446 50.38 -29.06 13.70
N TRP A 447 49.56 -29.20 14.74
CA TRP A 447 48.35 -28.39 14.93
C TRP A 447 48.64 -27.02 15.55
N ILE A 448 47.96 -25.99 15.05
CA ILE A 448 48.02 -24.64 15.60
C ILE A 448 46.99 -24.47 16.71
N ASP A 449 47.45 -23.97 17.86
CA ASP A 449 46.59 -23.70 19.01
C ASP A 449 45.53 -22.62 18.70
N ALA A 450 44.30 -22.91 19.12
CA ALA A 450 43.23 -21.92 19.16
C ALA A 450 43.59 -20.78 20.13
N ALA A 451 43.02 -19.59 19.90
CA ALA A 451 43.26 -18.46 20.80
C ALA A 451 42.73 -18.77 22.22
N PRO A 452 43.57 -18.63 23.28
CA PRO A 452 43.22 -19.06 24.63
C PRO A 452 42.04 -18.30 25.25
N GLU A 453 41.78 -17.07 24.79
CA GLU A 453 40.70 -16.21 25.30
C GLU A 453 39.48 -16.08 24.35
N ARG A 454 39.34 -16.93 23.32
CA ARG A 454 38.27 -16.76 22.30
C ARG A 454 36.87 -16.69 22.91
N ALA A 455 36.53 -17.64 23.80
CA ALA A 455 35.22 -17.68 24.46
C ALA A 455 35.00 -16.47 25.38
N ALA A 456 36.00 -16.09 26.18
CA ALA A 456 35.91 -14.92 27.05
C ALA A 456 35.82 -13.59 26.28
N SER A 457 36.48 -13.49 25.13
CA SER A 457 36.41 -12.34 24.22
C SER A 457 35.02 -12.19 23.61
N LEU A 458 34.44 -13.29 23.08
CA LEU A 458 33.08 -13.31 22.54
C LEU A 458 31.99 -13.06 23.59
N GLY A 459 32.23 -13.48 24.84
CA GLY A 459 31.35 -13.16 25.96
C GLY A 459 31.35 -11.67 26.29
N ARG A 460 32.54 -11.05 26.37
CA ARG A 460 32.70 -9.60 26.62
C ARG A 460 32.05 -8.76 25.52
N THR A 461 32.23 -9.11 24.25
CA THR A 461 31.60 -8.40 23.13
C THR A 461 30.09 -8.56 23.13
N GLY A 462 29.58 -9.75 23.47
CA GLY A 462 28.14 -9.99 23.69
C GLY A 462 27.56 -9.09 24.77
N ILE A 463 28.19 -9.01 25.94
CA ILE A 463 27.76 -8.15 27.06
C ILE A 463 27.78 -6.67 26.63
N ALA A 464 28.89 -6.20 26.05
CA ALA A 464 29.01 -4.82 25.59
C ALA A 464 27.92 -4.46 24.56
N TYR A 465 27.62 -5.38 23.64
CA TYR A 465 26.54 -5.20 22.67
C TYR A 465 25.16 -5.11 23.35
N THR A 466 24.86 -6.00 24.30
CA THR A 466 23.57 -5.97 25.02
C THR A 466 23.38 -4.68 25.82
N VAL A 467 24.42 -4.16 26.46
CA VAL A 467 24.38 -2.87 27.18
C VAL A 467 24.13 -1.72 26.21
N LEU A 468 24.81 -1.71 25.06
CA LEU A 468 24.61 -0.67 24.04
C LEU A 468 23.21 -0.74 23.41
N ALA A 469 22.73 -1.94 23.09
CA ALA A 469 21.39 -2.16 22.56
C ALA A 469 20.31 -1.71 23.55
N MET A 470 20.46 -2.03 24.83
CA MET A 470 19.56 -1.56 25.89
C MET A 470 19.58 -0.03 26.00
N GLY A 471 20.76 0.59 25.98
CA GLY A 471 20.90 2.05 26.00
C GLY A 471 20.22 2.74 24.82
N LEU A 472 20.34 2.19 23.61
CA LEU A 472 19.65 2.70 22.42
C LEU A 472 18.13 2.59 22.52
N VAL A 473 17.62 1.47 23.02
CA VAL A 473 16.18 1.26 23.22
C VAL A 473 15.63 2.22 24.28
N LEU A 474 16.29 2.35 25.43
CA LEU A 474 15.90 3.30 26.48
C LEU A 474 15.97 4.75 26.00
N GLY A 475 17.01 5.11 25.23
CA GLY A 475 17.12 6.43 24.61
C GLY A 475 16.00 6.73 23.62
N ALA A 476 15.63 5.77 22.77
CA ALA A 476 14.52 5.91 21.83
C ALA A 476 13.18 6.11 22.56
N ILE A 477 12.94 5.36 23.64
CA ILE A 477 11.75 5.54 24.49
C ILE A 477 11.76 6.93 25.13
N GLY A 478 12.89 7.39 25.66
CA GLY A 478 13.03 8.72 26.25
C GLY A 478 12.83 9.88 25.27
N LEU A 479 13.08 9.66 23.97
CA LEU A 479 12.86 10.63 22.90
C LEU A 479 11.42 10.63 22.33
N GLY A 480 10.52 9.79 22.85
CA GLY A 480 9.12 9.75 22.37
C GLY A 480 8.96 9.18 20.95
N VAL A 481 9.88 8.30 20.54
CA VAL A 481 9.87 7.63 19.22
C VAL A 481 8.59 6.79 19.05
N SER A 482 8.02 6.76 17.84
CA SER A 482 6.77 6.02 17.60
C SER A 482 6.93 4.51 17.79
N SER A 483 5.83 3.80 18.08
CA SER A 483 5.84 2.34 18.27
C SER A 483 6.42 1.57 17.07
N LEU A 484 6.18 2.09 15.86
CA LEU A 484 6.63 1.51 14.61
C LEU A 484 8.15 1.70 14.42
N GLN A 485 8.66 2.88 14.75
CA GLN A 485 10.10 3.17 14.76
C GLN A 485 10.84 2.35 15.84
N LEU A 486 10.25 2.18 17.02
CA LEU A 486 10.80 1.33 18.07
C LEU A 486 10.88 -0.14 17.64
N SER A 487 9.84 -0.63 16.95
CA SER A 487 9.83 -1.99 16.39
C SER A 487 10.92 -2.17 15.33
N ALA A 488 11.11 -1.20 14.43
CA ALA A 488 12.19 -1.22 13.44
C ALA A 488 13.58 -1.22 14.10
N LEU A 489 13.77 -0.45 15.18
CA LEU A 489 15.00 -0.45 15.96
C LEU A 489 15.29 -1.82 16.57
N LEU A 490 14.30 -2.45 17.21
CA LEU A 490 14.45 -3.78 17.80
C LEU A 490 14.83 -4.84 16.76
N VAL A 491 14.17 -4.82 15.61
CA VAL A 491 14.48 -5.73 14.49
C VAL A 491 15.92 -5.51 14.01
N THR A 492 16.35 -4.26 13.87
CA THR A 492 17.74 -3.92 13.47
C THR A 492 18.76 -4.45 14.47
N LEU A 493 18.47 -4.38 15.77
CA LEU A 493 19.34 -4.89 16.84
C LEU A 493 19.33 -6.43 16.94
N ALA A 494 18.24 -7.09 16.54
CA ALA A 494 18.19 -8.55 16.54
C ALA A 494 19.21 -9.20 15.57
N GLY A 495 19.53 -8.54 14.45
CA GLY A 495 20.48 -9.04 13.44
C GLY A 495 21.90 -9.28 14.00
N PRO A 496 22.58 -8.24 14.53
CA PRO A 496 23.90 -8.42 15.14
C PRO A 496 23.89 -9.35 16.36
N ALA A 497 22.81 -9.35 17.15
CA ALA A 497 22.65 -10.30 18.25
C ALA A 497 22.66 -11.76 17.75
N ALA A 498 21.88 -12.06 16.71
CA ALA A 498 21.86 -13.37 16.08
C ALA A 498 23.23 -13.75 15.50
N ALA A 499 23.94 -12.80 14.86
CA ALA A 499 25.29 -13.02 14.34
C ALA A 499 26.30 -13.40 15.43
N LEU A 500 26.26 -12.72 16.59
CA LEU A 500 27.11 -13.05 17.73
C LEU A 500 26.78 -14.42 18.33
N LEU A 501 25.50 -14.77 18.44
CA LEU A 501 25.07 -16.10 18.92
C LEU A 501 25.51 -17.23 17.99
N LEU A 502 25.46 -17.03 16.66
CA LEU A 502 25.97 -17.99 15.69
C LEU A 502 27.48 -18.23 15.86
N LEU A 503 28.25 -17.16 16.09
CA LEU A 503 29.71 -17.26 16.31
C LEU A 503 30.08 -17.91 17.64
N GLN A 504 29.26 -17.72 18.68
CA GLN A 504 29.47 -18.38 19.98
C GLN A 504 29.16 -19.88 19.93
N ARG A 505 28.19 -20.30 19.11
CA ARG A 505 27.78 -21.70 18.97
C ARG A 505 28.60 -22.50 17.95
N SER A 506 29.31 -21.84 17.04
CA SER A 506 30.12 -22.54 16.02
C SER A 506 31.29 -23.30 16.64
N GLU A 507 31.54 -24.52 16.16
CA GLU A 507 32.74 -25.28 16.52
C GLU A 507 34.03 -24.53 16.11
N PRO A 508 35.13 -24.71 16.86
CA PRO A 508 36.40 -24.12 16.49
C PRO A 508 36.91 -24.74 15.18
N GLU A 509 37.44 -23.89 14.31
CA GLU A 509 38.14 -24.30 13.09
C GLU A 509 39.57 -24.71 13.45
N HIS A 510 40.21 -25.51 12.60
CA HIS A 510 41.55 -26.03 12.88
C HIS A 510 42.50 -25.86 11.70
N ILE A 511 43.77 -25.60 11.99
CA ILE A 511 44.85 -25.48 11.01
C ILE A 511 45.97 -26.44 11.43
N GLY A 512 46.36 -27.32 10.52
CA GLY A 512 47.52 -28.19 10.66
C GLY A 512 48.59 -27.86 9.61
N ILE A 513 49.85 -28.03 9.97
CA ILE A 513 51.00 -27.86 9.07
C ILE A 513 51.64 -29.23 8.83
N LEU A 514 51.89 -29.56 7.56
CA LEU A 514 52.57 -30.77 7.14
C LEU A 514 53.65 -30.42 6.11
N GLY A 515 54.88 -30.21 6.58
CA GLY A 515 55.98 -29.72 5.74
C GLY A 515 55.64 -28.38 5.09
N ALA A 516 55.62 -28.32 3.75
CA ALA A 516 55.23 -27.14 2.97
C ALA A 516 53.72 -27.11 2.59
N GLN A 517 52.88 -27.92 3.24
CA GLN A 517 51.45 -27.99 2.99
C GLN A 517 50.64 -27.58 4.22
N LEU A 518 49.48 -26.98 3.96
CA LEU A 518 48.49 -26.65 4.99
C LEU A 518 47.33 -27.64 4.91
N LEU A 519 46.93 -28.10 6.09
CA LEU A 519 45.69 -28.81 6.33
C LEU A 519 44.70 -27.84 6.96
N LEU A 520 43.62 -27.53 6.26
CA LEU A 520 42.53 -26.72 6.78
C LEU A 520 41.36 -27.62 7.19
N VAL A 521 40.74 -27.30 8.32
CA VAL A 521 39.50 -27.92 8.79
C VAL A 521 38.50 -26.82 9.11
N ASP A 522 37.36 -26.82 8.42
CA ASP A 522 36.29 -25.85 8.66
C ASP A 522 35.46 -26.18 9.92
N HIS A 523 34.53 -25.29 10.24
CA HIS A 523 33.62 -25.42 11.39
C HIS A 523 32.59 -26.56 11.27
N GLU A 524 32.43 -27.20 10.10
CA GLU A 524 31.62 -28.42 9.92
C GLU A 524 32.47 -29.70 10.04
N GLY A 525 33.78 -29.55 10.27
CA GLY A 525 34.73 -30.66 10.33
C GLY A 525 35.15 -31.20 8.97
N MET A 526 34.90 -30.48 7.87
CA MET A 526 35.44 -30.84 6.56
C MET A 526 36.90 -30.42 6.46
N TYR A 527 37.74 -31.33 5.97
CA TYR A 527 39.17 -31.08 5.84
C TYR A 527 39.66 -31.09 4.39
N GLN A 528 40.69 -30.30 4.13
CA GLN A 528 41.41 -30.27 2.86
C GLN A 528 42.90 -30.00 3.04
N LEU A 529 43.73 -30.72 2.30
CA LEU A 529 45.19 -30.60 2.29
C LEU A 529 45.67 -29.97 0.97
N GLY A 530 46.57 -28.98 1.06
CA GLY A 530 47.14 -28.33 -0.12
C GLY A 530 48.35 -27.45 0.19
N GLY A 531 49.24 -27.30 -0.79
CA GLY A 531 50.42 -26.42 -0.74
C GLY A 531 50.52 -25.52 -1.97
N GLY A 532 51.41 -24.53 -1.90
CA GLY A 532 51.68 -23.58 -2.99
C GLY A 532 50.42 -22.92 -3.55
N SER A 533 50.28 -22.90 -4.88
CA SER A 533 49.19 -22.22 -5.59
C SER A 533 47.77 -22.70 -5.26
N ARG A 534 47.60 -23.83 -4.55
CA ARG A 534 46.29 -24.31 -4.06
C ARG A 534 45.80 -23.55 -2.84
N ILE A 535 46.68 -22.90 -2.09
CA ILE A 535 46.32 -22.09 -0.93
C ILE A 535 45.83 -20.75 -1.44
N HIS A 536 44.59 -20.40 -1.12
CA HIS A 536 44.02 -19.11 -1.42
C HIS A 536 43.93 -18.29 -0.13
N TYR A 537 44.45 -17.07 -0.13
CA TYR A 537 44.41 -16.22 1.06
C TYR A 537 43.92 -14.80 0.77
N ARG A 538 43.20 -14.22 1.74
CA ARG A 538 42.84 -12.80 1.71
C ARG A 538 42.50 -12.30 3.11
N GLY A 539 43.32 -11.38 3.64
CA GLY A 539 43.08 -10.83 4.97
C GLY A 539 43.12 -11.95 6.03
N PRO A 540 42.12 -12.05 6.92
CA PRO A 540 42.07 -13.08 7.95
C PRO A 540 41.45 -14.41 7.46
N PHE A 541 41.39 -14.66 6.15
CA PHE A 541 40.80 -15.88 5.59
C PHE A 541 41.83 -16.67 4.80
N LEU A 542 41.91 -17.96 5.11
CA LEU A 542 42.64 -18.99 4.38
C LEU A 542 41.66 -20.00 3.80
N MET A 543 41.87 -20.40 2.56
CA MET A 543 40.97 -21.32 1.87
C MET A 543 41.78 -22.30 1.02
N ILE A 544 41.35 -23.56 0.98
CA ILE A 544 41.79 -24.55 -0.01
C ILE A 544 40.52 -25.18 -0.57
N ASP A 545 40.30 -25.04 -1.88
CA ASP A 545 39.03 -25.42 -2.50
C ASP A 545 37.85 -24.75 -1.76
N ASP A 546 36.85 -25.47 -1.25
CA ASP A 546 35.75 -24.84 -0.47
C ASP A 546 35.98 -24.76 1.05
N VAL A 547 37.05 -25.40 1.56
CA VAL A 547 37.32 -25.39 2.99
C VAL A 547 37.93 -24.04 3.33
N ALA A 548 37.18 -23.23 4.08
CA ALA A 548 37.52 -21.87 4.46
C ALA A 548 37.69 -21.78 5.98
N VAL A 549 38.81 -21.19 6.40
CA VAL A 549 39.15 -20.99 7.81
C VAL A 549 39.44 -19.52 8.07
N PHE A 550 38.88 -19.00 9.15
CA PHE A 550 39.10 -17.66 9.66
C PHE A 550 40.26 -17.67 10.66
N THR A 551 41.37 -17.04 10.31
CA THR A 551 42.59 -16.99 11.13
C THR A 551 42.49 -16.03 12.31
N GLY A 552 41.52 -15.10 12.30
CA GLY A 552 41.25 -14.17 13.38
C GLY A 552 41.54 -12.70 13.05
N THR A 553 40.95 -11.80 13.81
CA THR A 553 41.23 -10.35 13.82
C THR A 553 41.43 -9.87 15.25
N ARG A 554 41.83 -8.60 15.43
CA ARG A 554 41.99 -7.99 16.77
C ARG A 554 40.71 -8.05 17.60
N LEU A 555 39.54 -7.91 16.97
CA LEU A 555 38.24 -7.93 17.65
C LEU A 555 37.64 -9.33 17.80
N LEU A 556 38.07 -10.28 16.94
CA LEU A 556 37.57 -11.65 16.89
C LEU A 556 38.77 -12.60 16.73
N PRO A 557 39.52 -12.91 17.80
CA PRO A 557 40.66 -13.81 17.71
C PRO A 557 40.19 -15.26 17.57
N ALA A 558 40.67 -15.95 16.52
CA ALA A 558 40.38 -17.36 16.29
C ALA A 558 41.56 -18.25 16.68
N PHE A 559 42.77 -17.88 16.25
CA PHE A 559 44.03 -18.57 16.55
C PHE A 559 45.02 -17.62 17.23
N SER A 560 46.09 -18.16 17.81
CA SER A 560 47.19 -17.36 18.36
C SER A 560 47.83 -16.50 17.25
N PRO A 561 47.81 -15.15 17.36
CA PRO A 561 48.36 -14.28 16.31
C PRO A 561 49.85 -14.52 16.05
N ALA A 562 50.61 -14.84 17.10
CA ALA A 562 52.02 -15.18 17.00
C ALA A 562 52.25 -16.49 16.24
N ALA A 563 51.42 -17.51 16.48
CA ALA A 563 51.52 -18.80 15.79
C ALA A 563 51.14 -18.68 14.30
N ILE A 564 50.12 -17.89 13.98
CA ILE A 564 49.74 -17.61 12.59
C ILE A 564 50.85 -16.87 11.85
N ALA A 565 51.42 -15.82 12.45
CA ALA A 565 52.45 -15.00 11.80
C ALA A 565 53.76 -15.77 11.56
N THR A 566 54.16 -16.65 12.49
CA THR A 566 55.44 -17.35 12.44
C THR A 566 55.40 -18.65 11.65
N ARG A 567 54.29 -19.41 11.71
CA ARG A 567 54.21 -20.76 11.12
C ARG A 567 53.29 -20.86 9.91
N VAL A 568 52.14 -20.19 9.92
CA VAL A 568 51.13 -20.32 8.86
C VAL A 568 51.33 -19.30 7.73
N ALA A 569 51.67 -18.05 8.06
CA ALA A 569 51.83 -16.97 7.08
C ALA A 569 52.94 -17.24 6.03
N PRO A 570 54.10 -17.83 6.36
CA PRO A 570 55.12 -18.16 5.36
C PRO A 570 54.63 -19.17 4.33
N VAL A 571 53.95 -20.25 4.76
CA VAL A 571 53.39 -21.28 3.87
C VAL A 571 52.23 -20.72 3.04
N ALA A 572 51.38 -19.87 3.65
CA ALA A 572 50.28 -19.23 2.94
C ALA A 572 50.74 -18.18 1.92
N ALA A 573 51.91 -17.56 2.10
CA ALA A 573 52.47 -16.58 1.17
C ALA A 573 52.87 -17.19 -0.18
N GLU A 574 53.17 -18.49 -0.23
CA GLU A 574 53.38 -19.25 -1.47
C GLU A 574 52.07 -19.51 -2.25
N GLY A 575 50.93 -19.16 -1.65
CA GLY A 575 49.60 -19.27 -2.25
C GLY A 575 49.19 -18.08 -3.11
N ILE A 576 47.96 -18.14 -3.62
CA ILE A 576 47.36 -17.10 -4.46
C ILE A 576 46.54 -16.14 -3.60
N ARG A 577 46.82 -14.84 -3.72
CA ARG A 577 45.99 -13.80 -3.14
C ARG A 577 44.70 -13.65 -3.95
N VAL A 578 43.54 -13.90 -3.33
CA VAL A 578 42.25 -13.88 -4.03
C VAL A 578 41.43 -12.61 -3.77
N ASP A 579 40.52 -12.31 -4.70
CA ASP A 579 39.57 -11.20 -4.58
C ASP A 579 38.54 -11.41 -3.47
N ARG A 580 38.05 -10.29 -2.92
CA ARG A 580 36.99 -10.29 -1.88
C ARG A 580 35.74 -11.07 -2.32
N LYS A 581 35.39 -11.00 -3.61
CA LYS A 581 34.24 -11.71 -4.19
C LYS A 581 34.36 -13.22 -4.05
N ILE A 582 35.57 -13.77 -4.22
CA ILE A 582 35.84 -15.21 -4.09
C ILE A 582 35.68 -15.64 -2.63
N VAL A 583 36.24 -14.85 -1.70
CA VAL A 583 36.11 -15.09 -0.25
C VAL A 583 34.63 -15.12 0.15
N THR A 584 33.85 -14.10 -0.24
CA THR A 584 32.43 -14.02 0.12
C THR A 584 31.63 -15.20 -0.42
N VAL A 585 31.86 -15.61 -1.68
CA VAL A 585 31.16 -16.77 -2.26
C VAL A 585 31.53 -18.06 -1.53
N LYS A 586 32.81 -18.29 -1.23
CA LYS A 586 33.27 -19.50 -0.55
C LYS A 586 32.76 -19.58 0.89
N LEU A 587 32.80 -18.46 1.64
CA LEU A 587 32.24 -18.40 2.98
C LEU A 587 30.72 -18.63 3.00
N LEU A 588 29.99 -18.11 2.01
CA LEU A 588 28.55 -18.37 1.91
C LEU A 588 28.26 -19.84 1.54
N GLN A 589 29.09 -20.43 0.68
CA GLN A 589 28.94 -21.83 0.30
C GLN A 589 29.22 -22.79 1.45
N SER A 590 30.30 -22.56 2.20
CA SER A 590 30.62 -23.35 3.39
C SER A 590 29.71 -23.04 4.57
N ARG A 591 28.72 -22.14 4.40
CA ARG A 591 27.82 -21.68 5.48
C ARG A 591 28.57 -21.16 6.70
N HIS A 592 29.74 -20.57 6.46
CA HIS A 592 30.62 -20.08 7.51
C HIS A 592 29.86 -19.12 8.44
N PRO A 593 30.02 -19.23 9.78
CA PRO A 593 29.21 -18.50 10.76
C PRO A 593 29.30 -16.97 10.58
N LEU A 594 30.47 -16.44 10.20
CA LEU A 594 30.63 -15.03 9.83
C LEU A 594 29.76 -14.61 8.63
N ALA A 595 29.65 -15.44 7.58
CA ALA A 595 28.82 -15.12 6.41
C ALA A 595 27.32 -15.20 6.76
N LEU A 596 26.90 -16.22 7.52
CA LEU A 596 25.53 -16.32 8.02
C LEU A 596 25.17 -15.14 8.95
N GLY A 597 26.10 -14.68 9.78
CA GLY A 597 25.91 -13.50 10.61
C GLY A 597 25.69 -12.23 9.79
N VAL A 598 26.46 -12.02 8.73
CA VAL A 598 26.25 -10.89 7.80
C VAL A 598 24.88 -10.98 7.12
N VAL A 599 24.44 -12.18 6.72
CA VAL A 599 23.10 -12.40 6.14
C VAL A 599 22.00 -12.07 7.14
N ALA A 600 22.12 -12.50 8.40
CA ALA A 600 21.17 -12.19 9.46
C ALA A 600 21.04 -10.67 9.70
N ILE A 601 22.17 -9.95 9.72
CA ILE A 601 22.19 -8.48 9.82
C ILE A 601 21.49 -7.84 8.62
N ALA A 602 21.77 -8.30 7.39
CA ALA A 602 21.15 -7.76 6.19
C ALA A 602 19.62 -7.97 6.17
N ILE A 603 19.14 -9.14 6.59
CA ILE A 603 17.70 -9.46 6.69
C ILE A 603 17.03 -8.56 7.74
N ALA A 604 17.66 -8.38 8.90
CA ALA A 604 17.18 -7.49 9.95
C ALA A 604 17.05 -6.05 9.47
N ILE A 605 18.08 -5.50 8.82
CA ILE A 605 18.07 -4.14 8.27
C ILE A 605 16.98 -3.99 7.19
N ALA A 606 16.87 -4.95 6.27
CA ALA A 606 15.85 -4.91 5.23
C ALA A 606 14.42 -4.94 5.81
N SER A 607 14.21 -5.76 6.84
CA SER A 607 12.91 -5.87 7.53
C SER A 607 12.59 -4.57 8.28
N ALA A 608 13.57 -3.96 8.94
CA ALA A 608 13.41 -2.67 9.60
C ALA A 608 13.11 -1.52 8.61
N ALA A 609 13.79 -1.50 7.46
CA ALA A 609 13.52 -0.52 6.40
C ALA A 609 12.10 -0.70 5.82
N ALA A 610 11.66 -1.95 5.65
CA ALA A 610 10.28 -2.23 5.24
C ALA A 610 9.27 -1.71 6.27
N LEU A 611 9.50 -1.94 7.57
CA LEU A 611 8.67 -1.38 8.63
C LEU A 611 8.63 0.16 8.56
N LEU A 612 9.77 0.83 8.48
CA LEU A 612 9.82 2.29 8.41
C LEU A 612 9.09 2.87 7.19
N SER A 613 9.09 2.15 6.05
CA SER A 613 8.31 2.58 4.87
C SER A 613 6.79 2.58 5.11
N LEU A 614 6.30 1.85 6.12
CA LEU A 614 4.91 1.87 6.57
C LEU A 614 4.60 3.05 7.50
N GLN A 615 5.57 3.86 7.91
CA GLN A 615 5.31 4.99 8.83
C GLN A 615 4.53 6.14 8.17
N GLY A 616 4.54 6.28 6.84
CA GLY A 616 3.71 7.26 6.13
C GLY A 616 2.24 6.86 5.99
N ILE A 617 1.79 5.84 6.73
CA ILE A 617 0.50 5.15 6.59
C ILE A 617 -0.34 5.21 7.88
N PHE A 618 0.30 5.18 9.05
CA PHE A 618 -0.31 5.34 10.38
C PHE A 618 0.18 6.65 10.98
#